data_AF-A0A836VKJ2-F1
#
_entry.id   AF-A0A836VKJ2-F1
#
_cell.length_a   1.000
_cell.length_b   1.000
_cell.length_c   1.000
_cell.angle_alpha   90.00
_cell.angle_beta   90.00
_cell.angle_gamma   90.00
#
_symmetry.space_group_name_H-M   'P 1'
#
loop_
_entity.id
_entity.type
_entity.pdbx_description
1 polymer ?
#
loop_
_entity_poly.entity_id
_entity_poly.type
_entity_poly.pdbx_seq_one_letter_code
_entity_poly.pdbx_strand_id
1 'polypeptide(L)' 'HTHGTGCTLASAIAVGIAQGLSVRSAVVRAREYVIGAIRTAPGYGTGHGPINHAYQLPF' A
#
# COMPACT_ATOMS: atom_id res chain seq x y z
N HIS A 1 7.54 1.54 -11.04
CA HIS A 1 7.12 2.51 -10.01
C HIS A 1 6.98 1.81 -8.67
N THR A 2 7.95 1.99 -7.77
CA THR A 2 8.00 1.32 -6.45
C THR A 2 8.45 2.27 -5.34
N HIS A 3 8.66 3.56 -5.64
CA HIS A 3 8.95 4.54 -4.61
C HIS A 3 7.75 4.68 -3.66
N GLY A 4 8.03 4.77 -2.36
CA GLY A 4 7.00 4.83 -1.31
C GLY A 4 6.48 3.47 -0.82
N THR A 5 6.90 2.34 -1.42
CA THR A 5 6.43 0.98 -1.02
C THR A 5 6.53 0.73 0.48
N GLY A 6 7.71 0.99 1.09
CA GLY A 6 7.92 0.75 2.52
C GLY A 6 7.09 1.67 3.41
N CYS A 7 7.05 2.96 3.10
CA CYS A 7 6.26 3.94 3.85
C CYS A 7 4.77 3.59 3.79
N THR A 8 4.25 3.27 2.60
CA THR A 8 2.85 2.89 2.42
C THR A 8 2.51 1.59 3.13
N LEU A 9 3.40 0.59 3.10
CA LEU A 9 3.19 -0.66 3.83
C LEU A 9 3.10 -0.39 5.34
N ALA A 10 4.05 0.36 5.91
CA ALA A 10 4.06 0.69 7.33
C ALA A 10 2.82 1.50 7.75
N SER A 11 2.43 2.51 6.97
CA SER A 11 1.22 3.29 7.22
C SER A 11 -0.04 2.44 7.14
N ALA A 12 -0.16 1.54 6.16
CA ALA A 12 -1.33 0.67 6.03
C ALA A 12 -1.44 -0.37 7.16
N ILE A 13 -0.30 -0.89 7.66
CA ILE A 13 -0.25 -1.75 8.85
C ILE A 13 -0.74 -0.96 10.08
N ALA A 14 -0.20 0.24 10.31
CA ALA A 14 -0.57 1.08 11.45
C ALA A 14 -2.07 1.41 11.44
N VAL A 15 -2.64 1.76 10.28
CA VAL A 15 -4.08 1.98 10.10
C VAL A 15 -4.89 0.71 10.39
N GLY A 16 -4.44 -0.45 9.90
CA GLY A 16 -5.11 -1.72 10.18
C GLY A 16 -5.18 -2.03 11.67
N ILE A 17 -4.09 -1.84 12.39
CA ILE A 17 -4.03 -2.00 13.85
C ILE A 17 -4.95 -1.00 14.55
N ALA A 18 -4.92 0.28 14.15
CA ALA A 18 -5.81 1.31 14.69
C ALA A 18 -7.30 1.02 14.45
N GLN A 19 -7.63 0.26 13.41
CA GLN A 19 -8.99 -0.22 13.11
C GLN A 19 -9.35 -1.52 13.85
N GLY A 20 -8.50 -2.01 14.76
CA GLY A 20 -8.76 -3.20 15.58
C GLY A 20 -8.39 -4.53 14.93
N LEU A 21 -7.67 -4.53 13.79
CA LEU A 21 -7.17 -5.77 13.21
C LEU A 21 -6.04 -6.35 14.07
N SER A 22 -5.95 -7.68 14.12
CA SER A 22 -4.74 -8.34 14.60
C SER A 22 -3.52 -7.91 13.78
N VAL A 23 -2.32 -7.92 14.36
CA VAL A 23 -1.07 -7.59 13.63
C VAL A 23 -0.95 -8.41 12.34
N ARG A 24 -1.24 -9.72 12.41
CA ARG A 24 -1.22 -10.60 11.23
C ARG A 24 -2.21 -10.14 10.16
N SER A 25 -3.46 -9.87 10.53
CA SER A 25 -4.49 -9.40 9.59
C SER A 25 -4.14 -8.04 9.00
N ALA A 26 -3.59 -7.12 9.79
CA ALA A 26 -3.14 -5.80 9.33
C ALA A 26 -2.00 -5.92 8.30
N VAL A 27 -1.02 -6.80 8.54
CA VAL A 27 0.08 -7.07 7.60
C VAL A 27 -0.42 -7.68 6.29
N VAL A 28 -1.33 -8.66 6.36
CA VAL A 28 -1.92 -9.28 5.15
C VAL A 28 -2.65 -8.22 4.33
N ARG A 29 -3.55 -7.45 4.95
CA ARG A 29 -4.33 -6.41 4.28
C ARG A 29 -3.43 -5.31 3.68
N ALA A 30 -2.41 -4.88 4.41
CA ALA A 30 -1.46 -3.87 3.94
C ALA A 30 -0.65 -4.35 2.74
N ARG A 31 -0.24 -5.63 2.73
CA ARG A 31 0.45 -6.24 1.60
C ARG A 31 -0.42 -6.26 0.35
N GLU A 32 -1.68 -6.64 0.47
CA GLU A 32 -2.62 -6.64 -0.67
C GLU A 32 -2.84 -5.24 -1.23
N TYR A 33 -3.00 -4.25 -0.33
CA TYR A 33 -3.12 -2.84 -0.70
C TYR A 33 -1.89 -2.34 -1.48
N VAL A 34 -0.69 -2.60 -0.97
CA VAL A 34 0.57 -2.16 -1.61
C VAL A 34 0.78 -2.84 -2.96
N ILE A 35 0.44 -4.13 -3.11
CA ILE A 35 0.54 -4.83 -4.40
C ILE A 35 -0.38 -4.18 -5.44
N GLY A 36 -1.62 -3.86 -5.06
CA GLY A 36 -2.55 -3.17 -5.96
C GLY A 36 -2.08 -1.74 -6.29
N ALA A 37 -1.55 -1.02 -5.31
CA ALA A 37 -0.97 0.31 -5.50
C ALA A 37 0.22 0.30 -6.47
N ILE A 38 1.09 -0.72 -6.42
CA ILE A 38 2.19 -0.90 -7.37
C ILE A 38 1.65 -1.22 -8.76
N ARG A 39 0.69 -2.15 -8.87
CA ARG A 39 0.11 -2.57 -10.16
C ARG A 39 -0.63 -1.44 -10.88
N THR A 40 -1.21 -0.51 -10.14
CA THR A 40 -1.99 0.62 -10.67
C THR A 40 -1.20 1.92 -10.66
N ALA A 41 0.13 1.86 -10.50
CA ALA A 41 0.97 3.05 -10.39
C ALA A 41 0.82 3.97 -11.63
N PRO A 42 0.71 5.30 -11.42
CA PRO A 42 0.28 6.24 -12.46
C PRO A 42 1.35 6.61 -13.49
N GLY A 43 2.56 6.06 -13.40
CA GLY A 43 3.60 6.33 -14.40
C GLY A 43 4.40 7.63 -14.20
N TYR A 44 4.27 8.32 -13.06
CA TYR A 44 4.89 9.65 -12.90
C TYR A 44 6.43 9.63 -12.90
N GLY A 45 7.01 10.62 -13.57
CA GLY A 45 8.45 10.83 -13.68
C GLY A 45 9.15 9.91 -14.68
N THR A 46 10.46 10.09 -14.84
CA THR A 46 11.30 9.33 -15.80
C THR A 46 12.09 8.18 -15.17
N GLY A 47 11.85 7.86 -13.89
CA GLY A 47 12.56 6.83 -13.12
C GLY A 47 11.63 5.96 -12.28
N HIS A 48 12.08 5.53 -11.10
CA HIS A 48 11.26 4.76 -10.15
C HIS A 48 10.22 5.66 -9.47
N GLY A 49 9.17 6.06 -10.18
CA GLY A 49 8.12 6.91 -9.64
C GLY A 49 7.27 6.24 -8.53
N PRO A 50 6.37 7.03 -7.91
CA PRO A 50 5.56 6.60 -6.78
C PRO A 50 4.55 5.51 -7.17
N ILE A 51 4.16 4.71 -6.19
CA ILE A 51 3.00 3.81 -6.30
C ILE A 51 1.69 4.63 -6.30
N ASN A 52 0.57 4.00 -6.65
CA ASN A 52 -0.75 4.63 -6.55
C ASN A 52 -1.31 4.56 -5.12
N HIS A 53 -1.12 5.62 -4.33
CA HIS A 53 -1.66 5.71 -2.97
C HIS A 53 -3.21 5.75 -2.93
N ALA A 54 -3.87 6.11 -4.03
CA ALA A 54 -5.33 6.18 -4.13
C ALA A 54 -5.97 4.84 -4.54
N TYR A 55 -5.18 3.76 -4.70
CA TYR A 55 -5.73 2.42 -4.91
C TYR A 55 -6.70 2.06 -3.77
N GLN A 56 -7.81 1.43 -4.08
CA GLN A 56 -8.74 0.92 -3.08
C GLN A 56 -8.74 -0.60 -3.13
N LEU A 57 -8.76 -1.24 -1.96
CA LEU A 57 -8.92 -2.68 -1.90
C LEU A 57 -10.29 -3.04 -2.50
N PRO A 58 -10.35 -3.96 -3.47
CA PRO A 58 -11.61 -4.52 -3.91
C PRO A 58 -12.27 -5.25 -2.72
N PHE A 59 -13.60 -5.20 -2.72
CA PHE A 59 -14.49 -5.73 -1.69
C PHE A 59 -14.32 -7.23 -1.47
#